data_AF-A0A2P9HEY9-F1
#
_entry.id   AF-A0A2P9HEY9-F1
#
_cell.length_a   1.000
_cell.length_b   1.000
_cell.length_c   1.000
_cell.angle_alpha   90.00
_cell.angle_beta   90.00
_cell.angle_gamma   90.00
#
_symmetry.space_group_name_H-M   'P 1'
#
loop_
_entity.id
_entity.type
_entity.pdbx_description
1 polymer ?
#
loop_
_entity_poly.entity_id
_entity_poly.type
_entity_poly.pdbx_seq_one_letter_code
_entity_poly.pdbx_strand_id
1 'polypeptide(L)' 'MPEYDLYLNIKKPAIGLYVRHGAGLPDLEDKNDWDFDGTEVESLLPDDLVKEITANGHAFRDME' A
#
# COMPACT_ATOMS: atom_id res chain seq x y z
N MET A 1 7.00 7.26 -14.05
CA MET A 1 5.80 6.39 -13.96
C MET A 1 5.35 6.47 -12.53
N PRO A 2 4.05 6.47 -12.22
CA PRO A 2 3.61 6.45 -10.83
C PRO A 2 4.09 5.17 -10.15
N GLU A 3 4.64 5.34 -8.96
CA GLU A 3 5.21 4.32 -8.10
C GLU A 3 4.41 4.29 -6.81
N TYR A 4 4.36 3.13 -6.18
CA TYR A 4 3.57 2.88 -4.98
C TYR A 4 4.39 2.08 -3.99
N ASP A 5 4.43 2.57 -2.76
CA ASP A 5 5.13 1.89 -1.68
C ASP A 5 4.19 0.84 -1.07
N LEU A 6 4.67 -0.39 -0.97
CA LEU A 6 4.01 -1.52 -0.33
C LEU A 6 4.50 -1.64 1.11
N TYR A 7 3.53 -1.70 2.01
CA TYR A 7 3.73 -2.00 3.41
C TYR A 7 2.99 -3.30 3.75
N LEU A 8 3.66 -4.23 4.43
CA LEU A 8 3.05 -5.47 4.90
C LEU A 8 2.68 -5.35 6.37
N ASN A 9 1.53 -5.90 6.74
CA ASN A 9 1.12 -5.90 8.13
C ASN A 9 1.79 -7.06 8.88
N ILE A 10 2.59 -6.75 9.91
CA ILE A 10 3.32 -7.72 10.73
C ILE A 10 2.34 -8.60 11.53
N LYS A 11 1.21 -8.05 11.97
CA LYS A 11 0.16 -8.80 12.68
C LYS A 11 -0.75 -9.57 11.73
N LYS A 12 -0.90 -9.11 10.48
CA LYS A 12 -1.77 -9.69 9.45
C LYS A 12 -0.98 -9.87 8.16
N PRO A 13 -0.12 -10.89 8.05
CA PRO A 13 0.76 -11.07 6.90
C PRO A 13 0.02 -11.28 5.56
N ALA A 14 -1.28 -11.57 5.60
CA ALA A 14 -2.14 -11.64 4.43
C ALA A 14 -2.58 -10.27 3.89
N ILE A 15 -2.29 -9.14 4.56
CA ILE A 15 -2.72 -7.82 4.11
C ILE A 15 -1.50 -6.95 3.78
N GLY A 16 -1.46 -6.49 2.53
CA GLY A 16 -0.60 -5.43 2.05
C GLY A 16 -1.34 -4.08 1.98
N LEU A 17 -0.64 -3.01 2.29
CA LEU A 17 -1.09 -1.63 2.17
C LEU A 17 -0.24 -0.95 1.11
N TYR A 18 -0.90 -0.41 0.10
CA TYR A 18 -0.27 0.35 -0.95
C TYR A 18 -0.55 1.83 -0.76
N VAL A 19 0.48 2.65 -0.91
CA VAL A 19 0.39 4.12 -0.83
C VAL A 19 1.15 4.72 -2.00
N ARG A 20 0.89 5.99 -2.33
CA ARG A 20 1.70 6.69 -3.35
C ARG A 20 3.15 6.78 -2.87
N HIS A 21 4.08 6.54 -3.79
CA HIS A 21 5.50 6.64 -3.50
C HIS A 21 5.85 7.98 -2.85
N GLY A 22 6.51 7.92 -1.70
CA GLY A 22 6.92 9.10 -0.93
C GLY A 22 5.81 9.84 -0.18
N ALA A 23 4.56 9.35 -0.21
CA ALA A 23 3.48 9.86 0.65
C ALA A 23 3.65 9.40 2.11
N GLY A 24 4.32 8.25 2.30
CA GLY A 24 4.47 7.60 3.60
C GLY A 24 3.18 6.93 4.09
N LEU A 25 3.25 6.36 5.30
CA LEU A 25 2.09 5.71 5.91
C LEU A 25 0.99 6.75 6.23
N PRO A 26 -0.26 6.53 5.76
CA PRO A 26 -1.40 7.38 6.11
C PRO A 26 -1.67 7.30 7.61
N ASP A 27 -2.58 8.15 8.12
CA ASP A 27 -2.92 8.23 9.54
C ASP A 27 -3.68 6.99 10.04
N LEU A 28 -2.96 5.87 10.14
CA LEU A 28 -3.43 4.59 10.64
C LEU A 28 -3.18 4.51 12.15
N GLU A 29 -4.16 4.02 12.90
CA GLU A 29 -4.02 3.77 14.34
C GLU A 29 -2.89 2.76 14.62
N ASP A 30 -2.65 1.83 13.69
CA ASP A 30 -1.67 0.75 13.78
C ASP A 30 -0.43 0.96 12.90
N LYS A 31 0.04 2.22 12.70
CA LYS A 31 1.26 2.50 11.86
C LYS A 31 2.48 1.63 12.19
N ASN A 32 2.66 1.25 13.45
CA ASN A 32 3.79 0.40 13.88
C ASN A 32 3.66 -1.07 13.45
N ASP A 33 2.46 -1.51 13.07
CA ASP A 33 2.22 -2.85 12.57
C ASP A 33 2.46 -2.96 11.06
N TRP A 34 2.84 -1.87 10.39
CA TRP A 34 3.13 -1.83 8.96
C TRP A 34 4.62 -1.71 8.71
N ASP A 35 5.20 -2.74 8.12
CA ASP A 35 6.62 -2.76 7.73
C ASP A 35 6.75 -2.48 6.23
N PHE A 36 7.70 -1.64 5.86
CA PHE A 36 7.94 -1.34 4.44
C PHE A 36 8.58 -2.55 3.76
N ASP A 37 7.89 -3.11 2.77
CA ASP A 37 8.37 -4.26 2.01
C ASP A 37 9.13 -3.83 0.75
N GLY A 38 8.59 -2.83 0.02
CA GLY A 38 9.21 -2.35 -1.21
C GLY A 38 8.37 -1.33 -1.95
N THR A 39 8.82 -0.97 -3.16
CA THR A 39 8.11 -0.05 -4.05
C THR A 39 7.79 -0.78 -5.36
N GLU A 40 6.54 -0.69 -5.80
CA GLU A 40 6.06 -1.27 -7.05
C GLU A 40 5.63 -0.17 -8.03
N VAL A 41 5.77 -0.43 -9.32
CA VAL A 41 5.31 0.48 -10.38
C VAL A 41 3.82 0.23 -10.68
N GLU A 42 3.08 1.27 -11.07
CA GLU A 42 1.65 1.18 -11.42
C GLU A 42 1.34 0.04 -12.39
N SER A 43 2.22 -0.23 -13.36
CA SER A 43 2.02 -1.27 -14.37
C SER A 43 2.01 -2.71 -13.82
N LEU A 44 2.49 -2.91 -12.59
CA LEU A 44 2.43 -4.21 -11.89
C LEU A 44 1.21 -4.31 -10.97
N LEU A 45 0.47 -3.22 -10.80
CA LEU A 45 -0.66 -3.14 -9.90
C LEU A 45 -1.99 -3.25 -10.66
N PRO A 46 -3.03 -3.80 -10.02
CA PRO A 46 -4.37 -3.78 -10.58
C PRO A 46 -4.89 -2.34 -10.68
N ASP A 47 -5.57 -2.01 -11.77
CA ASP A 47 -6.18 -0.68 -11.98
C ASP A 47 -7.12 -0.27 -10.84
N ASP A 48 -7.82 -1.24 -10.22
CA ASP A 48 -8.74 -0.98 -9.11
C ASP A 48 -8.01 -0.48 -7.86
N LEU A 49 -6.87 -1.11 -7.55
CA LEU A 49 -5.98 -0.70 -6.46
C LEU A 49 -5.45 0.72 -6.70
N VAL A 50 -4.97 1.00 -7.92
CA VAL A 50 -4.46 2.32 -8.31
C VAL A 50 -5.52 3.41 -8.18
N LYS A 51 -6.77 3.11 -8.55
CA LYS A 51 -7.91 4.03 -8.37
C LYS A 51 -8.19 4.28 -6.90
N GLU A 52 -8.17 3.24 -6.06
CA GLU A 52 -8.40 3.37 -4.63
C GLU A 52 -7.32 4.22 -3.96
N ILE A 53 -6.03 3.97 -4.27
CA ILE A 53 -4.92 4.79 -3.77
C ILE A 53 -5.07 6.24 -4.23
N THR A 54 -5.52 6.46 -5.46
CA THR A 54 -5.73 7.80 -6.00
C THR A 54 -6.90 8.54 -5.35
N ALA A 55 -7.95 7.83 -4.94
CA ALA A 55 -9.12 8.40 -4.29
C ALA A 55 -8.91 8.63 -2.79
N ASN A 56 -8.28 7.68 -2.09
CA ASN A 56 -8.15 7.66 -0.62
C ASN A 56 -6.73 7.97 -0.12
N GLY A 57 -5.74 8.06 -1.02
CA GLY A 57 -4.32 8.19 -0.69
C GLY A 57 -3.62 6.86 -0.37
N HIS A 58 -4.39 5.79 -0.17
CA HIS A 58 -3.92 4.45 0.13
C HIS A 58 -4.95 3.41 -0.30
N ALA A 59 -4.53 2.15 -0.40
CA ALA A 59 -5.40 1.01 -0.68
C ALA A 59 -4.92 -0.24 0.03
N PHE A 60 -5.86 -1.11 0.41
CA PHE A 60 -5.53 -2.40 1.02
C PHE A 60 -5.69 -3.52 0.00
N ARG A 61 -4.71 -4.41 -0.03
CA ARG A 61 -4.71 -5.59 -0.88
C ARG A 61 -4.53 -6.83 -0.03
N ASP A 62 -5.44 -7.77 -0.21
CA ASP A 62 -5.28 -9.10 0.33
C ASP A 62 -4.27 -9.90 -0.52
N MET A 63 -3.35 -10.59 0.14
CA MET A 63 -2.23 -11.34 -0.44
C MET A 63 -2.47 -12.86 -0.37
N GLU A 64 -3.68 -13.30 0.01
CA GLU A 64 -4.10 -14.71 0.04
C GLU A 64 -4.20 -15.37 -1.34
#